data_AF-A0A3M1MB62-F1
#
_entry.id   AF-A0A3M1MB62-F1
#
_cell.length_a   1.000
_cell.length_b   1.000
_cell.length_c   1.000
_cell.angle_alpha   90.00
_cell.angle_beta   90.00
_cell.angle_gamma   90.00
#
_symmetry.space_group_name_H-M   'P 1'
#
loop_
_entity.id
_entity.type
_entity.pdbx_description
1 polymer ?
#
loop_
_entity_poly.entity_id
_entity_poly.type
_entity_poly.pdbx_seq_one_letter_code
_entity_poly.pdbx_strand_id
1 'polypeptide(L)'
;MLERIGLEGLGWRQRVHRLIGLLAEERAALRRARLEELARIAPRRMALLESLAAMEPPAGEDSAALLERLQREAGRNQRLIGAFLDGLRAAARQIAQIENATGRIGLYDPHGAILPETPGRPLSDRRA
;
A
#
# COMPACT_ATOMS: atom_id res chain seq x y z
N MET A 1 3.37 -5.71 -21.57
CA MET A 1 3.07 -6.71 -22.60
C MET A 1 3.96 -7.97 -22.54
N LEU A 2 5.05 -8.01 -21.74
CA LEU A 2 6.02 -9.13 -21.75
C LEU A 2 5.81 -10.23 -20.68
N GLU A 3 4.91 -10.08 -19.70
CA GLU A 3 4.70 -11.12 -18.67
C GLU A 3 3.69 -12.21 -19.05
N ARG A 4 2.91 -12.05 -20.13
CA ARG A 4 1.91 -13.04 -20.57
C ARG A 4 2.54 -14.40 -20.91
N ILE A 5 3.77 -14.40 -21.44
CA ILE A 5 4.45 -15.58 -21.96
C ILE A 5 4.82 -16.59 -20.84
N GLY A 6 4.98 -16.13 -19.60
CA GLY A 6 5.35 -17.00 -18.46
C GLY A 6 4.19 -17.70 -17.75
N LEU A 7 2.94 -17.41 -18.14
CA LEU A 7 1.74 -17.93 -17.48
C LEU A 7 1.11 -19.09 -18.26
N GLU A 8 1.20 -19.08 -19.59
CA GLU A 8 0.46 -20.00 -20.49
C GLU A 8 0.78 -21.50 -20.28
N GLY A 9 1.93 -21.83 -19.66
CA GLY A 9 2.31 -23.23 -19.35
C GLY A 9 2.04 -23.71 -17.92
N LEU A 10 1.53 -22.86 -17.02
CA LEU A 10 1.33 -23.23 -15.60
C LEU A 10 -0.07 -23.79 -15.35
N GLY A 11 -0.13 -24.91 -14.62
CA GLY A 11 -1.39 -25.49 -14.16
C GLY A 11 -2.06 -24.66 -13.06
N TRP A 12 -3.36 -24.86 -12.85
CA TRP A 12 -4.16 -24.10 -11.86
C TRP A 12 -3.50 -24.08 -10.46
N ARG A 13 -3.07 -25.24 -9.95
CA ARG A 13 -2.44 -25.37 -8.62
C ARG A 13 -1.15 -24.55 -8.51
N GLN A 14 -0.30 -24.61 -9.54
CA GLN A 14 0.96 -23.86 -9.56
C GLN A 14 0.71 -22.35 -9.54
N ARG A 15 -0.33 -21.87 -10.22
CA ARG A 15 -0.73 -20.46 -10.21
C ARG A 15 -1.23 -20.02 -8.84
N VAL A 16 -2.04 -20.84 -8.16
CA VAL A 16 -2.46 -20.55 -6.77
C VAL A 16 -1.23 -20.46 -5.85
N HIS A 17 -0.30 -21.41 -5.93
CA HIS A 17 0.93 -21.36 -5.14
C HIS A 17 1.77 -20.11 -5.43
N ARG A 18 1.90 -19.74 -6.70
CA ARG A 18 2.61 -18.52 -7.10
C ARG A 18 1.93 -17.26 -6.57
N LEU A 19 0.61 -17.21 -6.59
CA LEU A 19 -0.17 -16.10 -6.04
C LEU A 19 -0.03 -16.02 -4.51
N ILE A 20 -0.04 -17.15 -3.80
CA ILE A 20 0.27 -17.21 -2.37
C ILE A 20 1.69 -16.69 -2.09
N GLY A 21 2.67 -17.04 -2.94
CA GLY A 21 4.03 -16.52 -2.88
C GLY A 21 4.07 -14.99 -3.02
N LEU A 22 3.37 -14.45 -4.02
CA LEU A 22 3.25 -13.00 -4.19
C LEU A 22 2.62 -12.31 -2.99
N LEU A 23 1.57 -12.89 -2.40
CA LEU A 23 0.97 -12.34 -1.17
C LEU A 23 1.96 -12.33 0.00
N ALA A 24 2.87 -13.30 0.07
CA ALA A 24 3.95 -13.29 1.06
C ALA A 24 4.99 -12.18 0.79
N GLU A 25 5.35 -11.95 -0.48
CA GLU A 25 6.21 -10.84 -0.89
C GLU A 25 5.55 -9.48 -0.55
N GLU A 26 4.28 -9.29 -0.89
CA GLU A 26 3.51 -8.07 -0.54
C GLU A 26 3.52 -7.81 0.96
N ARG A 27 3.30 -8.84 1.75
CA ARG A 27 3.32 -8.74 3.21
C ARG A 27 4.68 -8.31 3.73
N ALA A 28 5.75 -8.84 3.16
CA ALA A 28 7.11 -8.48 3.54
C ALA A 28 7.42 -7.02 3.19
N ALA A 29 6.97 -6.54 2.03
CA ALA A 29 7.08 -5.15 1.62
C ALA A 29 6.26 -4.22 2.55
N LEU A 30 5.01 -4.57 2.85
CA LEU A 30 4.14 -3.82 3.77
C LEU A 30 4.76 -3.67 5.16
N ARG A 31 5.29 -4.75 5.73
CA ARG A 31 5.93 -4.73 7.05
C ARG A 31 7.18 -3.85 7.10
N ARG A 32 7.84 -3.65 5.96
CA ARG A 32 9.05 -2.82 5.83
C ARG A 32 8.76 -1.42 5.27
N ALA A 33 7.48 -1.06 5.11
CA ALA A 33 7.03 0.18 4.50
C ALA A 33 7.65 0.47 3.11
N ARG A 34 7.94 -0.59 2.32
CA ARG A 34 8.52 -0.47 0.97
C ARG A 34 7.42 -0.34 -0.08
N LEU A 35 6.85 0.86 -0.21
CA LEU A 35 5.68 1.11 -1.06
C LEU A 35 5.99 0.92 -2.56
N GLU A 36 7.22 1.20 -2.98
CA GLU A 36 7.68 1.03 -4.36
C GLU A 36 7.78 -0.45 -4.75
N GLU A 37 8.12 -1.32 -3.80
CA GLU A 37 8.06 -2.77 -3.99
C GLU A 37 6.60 -3.24 -4.13
N LEU A 38 5.72 -2.72 -3.29
CA LEU A 38 4.29 -3.05 -3.34
C LEU A 38 3.66 -2.64 -4.69
N ALA A 39 3.99 -1.44 -5.19
CA ALA A 39 3.54 -0.95 -6.48
C ALA A 39 4.02 -1.82 -7.65
N ARG A 40 5.23 -2.40 -7.56
CA ARG A 40 5.76 -3.34 -8.55
C ARG A 40 5.11 -4.72 -8.49
N ILE A 41 4.65 -5.16 -7.32
CA ILE A 41 3.99 -6.46 -7.16
C ILE A 41 2.54 -6.43 -7.67
N ALA A 42 1.84 -5.29 -7.52
CA ALA A 42 0.42 -5.20 -7.83
C ALA A 42 0.03 -5.63 -9.27
N PRO A 43 0.73 -5.23 -10.35
CA PRO A 43 0.41 -5.69 -11.71
C PRO A 43 0.57 -7.20 -11.88
N ARG A 44 1.65 -7.77 -11.31
CA ARG A 44 1.94 -9.22 -11.35
C ARG A 44 0.84 -10.02 -10.65
N ARG A 45 0.40 -9.53 -9.48
CA ARG A 45 -0.72 -10.12 -8.74
C ARG A 45 -2.02 -10.08 -9.57
N MET A 46 -2.32 -8.93 -10.18
CA MET A 46 -3.54 -8.76 -10.98
C MET A 46 -3.56 -9.71 -12.18
N ALA A 47 -2.46 -9.78 -12.94
CA ALA A 47 -2.35 -10.68 -14.09
C ALA A 47 -2.53 -12.16 -13.71
N LEU A 48 -1.97 -12.58 -12.56
CA LEU A 48 -2.15 -13.93 -12.05
C LEU A 48 -3.59 -14.21 -11.59
N LEU A 49 -4.25 -13.25 -10.96
CA LEU A 49 -5.66 -13.35 -10.55
C LEU A 49 -6.58 -13.45 -11.75
N GLU A 50 -6.44 -12.56 -12.73
CA GLU A 50 -7.22 -12.58 -13.97
C GLU A 50 -7.06 -13.93 -14.69
N SER A 51 -5.82 -14.41 -14.79
CA SER A 51 -5.58 -15.69 -15.44
C SER A 51 -6.08 -16.88 -14.63
N LEU A 52 -6.13 -16.80 -13.29
CA LEU A 52 -6.71 -17.84 -12.45
C LEU A 52 -8.23 -17.87 -12.56
N ALA A 53 -8.86 -16.70 -12.63
CA ALA A 53 -10.31 -16.55 -12.77
C ALA A 53 -10.84 -17.10 -14.10
N ALA A 54 -9.98 -17.14 -15.14
CA ALA A 54 -10.29 -17.75 -16.42
C ALA A 54 -10.15 -19.28 -16.45
N MET A 55 -9.75 -19.92 -15.34
CA MET A 55 -9.52 -21.37 -15.27
C MET A 55 -10.48 -22.04 -14.30
N GLU A 56 -11.01 -23.19 -14.68
CA GLU A 56 -11.79 -24.02 -13.76
C GLU A 56 -10.85 -24.67 -12.73
N PRO A 57 -11.14 -24.56 -11.42
CA PRO A 57 -10.41 -25.30 -10.40
C PRO A 57 -10.60 -26.81 -10.61
N PRO A 58 -9.54 -27.63 -10.50
CA PRO A 58 -9.69 -29.07 -10.53
C PRO A 58 -10.55 -29.53 -9.35
N ALA A 59 -11.45 -30.47 -9.59
CA ALA A 59 -12.31 -31.02 -8.54
C ALA A 59 -11.48 -31.71 -7.43
N GLY A 60 -11.93 -31.58 -6.18
CA GLY A 60 -11.33 -32.25 -5.02
C GLY A 60 -11.04 -31.31 -3.84
N GLU A 61 -10.89 -31.91 -2.66
CA GLU A 61 -10.63 -31.19 -1.40
C GLU A 61 -9.34 -30.37 -1.42
N ASP A 62 -8.31 -30.83 -2.13
CA ASP A 62 -7.03 -30.12 -2.26
C ASP A 62 -7.21 -28.71 -2.84
N SER A 63 -8.09 -28.55 -3.83
CA SER A 63 -8.34 -27.26 -4.48
C SER A 63 -9.09 -26.31 -3.54
N ALA A 64 -10.04 -26.83 -2.77
CA ALA A 64 -10.76 -26.06 -1.76
C ALA A 64 -9.78 -25.58 -0.68
N ALA A 65 -8.93 -26.47 -0.15
CA ALA A 65 -7.91 -26.13 0.84
C ALA A 65 -6.92 -25.07 0.34
N LEU A 66 -6.55 -25.11 -0.94
CA LEU A 66 -5.70 -24.11 -1.58
C LEU A 66 -6.38 -22.74 -1.70
N LEU A 67 -7.66 -22.70 -2.09
CA LEU A 67 -8.43 -21.46 -2.16
C LEU A 67 -8.65 -20.84 -0.79
N GLU A 68 -8.97 -21.63 0.23
CA GLU A 68 -9.07 -21.14 1.60
C GLU A 68 -7.74 -20.56 2.09
N ARG A 69 -6.62 -21.25 1.79
CA ARG A 69 -5.29 -20.73 2.13
C ARG A 69 -5.03 -19.40 1.44
N LEU A 70 -5.34 -19.29 0.15
CA LEU A 70 -5.23 -18.04 -0.60
C LEU A 70 -6.06 -16.92 0.04
N GLN A 71 -7.31 -17.20 0.40
CA GLN A 71 -8.20 -16.24 1.07
C GLN A 71 -7.64 -15.79 2.43
N ARG A 72 -7.10 -16.72 3.24
CA ARG A 72 -6.46 -16.39 4.51
C ARG A 72 -5.26 -15.47 4.33
N GLU A 73 -4.41 -15.75 3.34
CA GLU A 73 -3.23 -14.92 3.03
C GLU A 73 -3.64 -13.52 2.54
N ALA A 74 -4.64 -13.44 1.67
CA ALA A 74 -5.16 -12.16 1.17
C ALA A 74 -5.77 -11.33 2.31
N GLY A 75 -6.57 -11.95 3.17
CA GLY A 75 -7.17 -11.30 4.34
C GLY A 75 -6.14 -10.78 5.34
N ARG A 76 -5.00 -11.48 5.52
CA ARG A 76 -3.89 -10.97 6.34
C ARG A 76 -3.31 -9.68 5.76
N ASN A 77 -3.10 -9.63 4.45
CA ASN A 77 -2.56 -8.44 3.79
C ASN A 77 -3.55 -7.28 3.84
N GLN A 78 -4.85 -7.52 3.62
CA GLN A 78 -5.89 -6.50 3.74
C GLN A 78 -5.91 -5.85 5.12
N ARG A 79 -5.80 -6.65 6.20
CA ARG A 79 -5.71 -6.12 7.57
C ARG A 79 -4.47 -5.25 7.77
N LEU A 80 -3.32 -5.66 7.24
CA LEU A 80 -2.08 -4.87 7.32
C LEU A 80 -2.19 -3.54 6.57
N ILE A 81 -2.79 -3.56 5.37
CA ILE A 81 -3.04 -2.34 4.59
C ILE A 81 -3.97 -1.40 5.35
N GLY A 82 -5.05 -1.93 5.93
CA GLY A 82 -5.97 -1.15 6.77
C GLY A 82 -5.24 -0.47 7.93
N ALA A 83 -4.48 -1.24 8.71
CA ALA A 83 -3.71 -0.71 9.83
C ALA A 83 -2.67 0.33 9.39
N PHE A 84 -2.00 0.13 8.24
CA PHE A 84 -1.05 1.08 7.68
C PHE A 84 -1.72 2.40 7.30
N LEU A 85 -2.88 2.36 6.62
CA LEU A 85 -3.64 3.55 6.25
C LEU A 85 -4.15 4.31 7.48
N ASP A 86 -4.59 3.61 8.51
CA ASP A 86 -5.00 4.24 9.77
C ASP A 86 -3.84 4.93 10.47
N GLY A 87 -2.66 4.31 10.46
CA GLY A 87 -1.42 4.91 10.95
C GLY A 87 -1.05 6.19 10.18
N LEU A 88 -1.13 6.18 8.85
CA LEU A 88 -0.88 7.37 8.02
C LEU A 88 -1.86 8.51 8.34
N ARG A 89 -3.15 8.20 8.50
CA ARG A 89 -4.16 9.20 8.90
C ARG A 89 -3.88 9.78 10.28
N ALA A 90 -3.45 8.95 11.23
CA ALA A 90 -3.09 9.40 12.57
C ALA A 90 -1.87 10.34 12.53
N ALA A 91 -0.82 9.96 11.78
CA ALA A 91 0.36 10.80 11.59
C ALA A 91 0.01 12.14 10.92
N ALA A 92 -0.81 12.14 9.88
CA ALA A 92 -1.26 13.36 9.23
C ALA A 92 -2.02 14.30 10.18
N ARG A 93 -2.91 13.75 11.03
CA ARG A 93 -3.58 14.54 12.08
C ARG A 93 -2.59 15.13 13.09
N GLN A 94 -1.56 14.37 13.48
CA GLN A 94 -0.55 14.84 14.41
C GLN A 94 0.29 15.98 13.82
N ILE A 95 0.71 15.87 12.56
CA ILE A 95 1.44 16.93 11.86
C ILE A 95 0.58 18.21 11.81
N ALA A 96 -0.69 18.10 11.41
CA ALA A 96 -1.60 19.25 11.37
C ALA A 96 -1.81 19.89 12.75
N GLN A 97 -1.84 19.10 13.83
CA GLN A 97 -1.92 19.64 15.20
C GLN A 97 -0.66 20.42 15.58
N ILE A 98 0.53 19.92 15.22
CA ILE A 98 1.80 20.59 15.47
C ILE A 98 1.88 21.91 14.68
N GLU A 99 1.51 21.89 13.41
CA GLU A 99 1.47 23.10 12.57
C GLU A 99 0.51 24.16 13.13
N ASN A 100 -0.70 23.75 13.52
CA ASN A 100 -1.68 24.66 14.14
C ASN A 100 -1.23 25.21 15.50
N ALA A 101 -0.57 24.40 16.33
CA ALA A 101 -0.02 24.86 17.61
C ALA A 101 1.12 25.85 17.39
N THR A 102 2.01 25.60 16.43
CA THR A 102 3.12 26.50 16.08
C THR A 102 2.60 27.84 15.57
N GLY A 103 1.54 27.84 14.75
CA GLY A 103 0.88 29.08 14.31
C GLY A 103 0.20 29.85 15.44
N ARG A 104 -0.35 29.17 16.45
CA ARG A 104 -1.07 29.82 17.57
C ARG A 104 -0.16 30.30 18.70
N ILE A 105 1.03 29.72 18.84
CA ILE A 105 1.97 30.06 19.90
C ILE A 105 2.75 31.35 19.54
N GLY A 106 2.82 31.73 18.26
CA GLY A 106 3.68 32.83 17.84
C GLY A 106 5.16 32.46 18.00
N LEU A 107 6.03 33.00 17.14
CA LEU A 107 7.47 32.88 17.36
C LEU A 107 7.83 33.87 18.47
N TYR A 108 8.35 33.40 19.60
CA TYR A 108 8.87 34.32 20.61
C TYR A 108 10.34 34.60 20.33
N ASP A 109 10.76 35.85 20.48
CA ASP A 109 12.17 36.19 20.51
C ASP A 109 12.82 35.69 21.84
N PRO A 110 14.15 35.71 21.98
CA PRO A 110 14.84 35.33 23.22
C PRO A 110 14.47 36.18 24.45
N HIS A 111 13.77 37.30 24.26
CA HIS A 111 13.27 38.19 25.31
C HIS A 111 11.77 37.97 25.63
N GLY A 112 11.14 36.98 24.99
CA GLY A 112 9.73 36.61 25.23
C GLY A 112 8.72 37.50 24.50
N ALA A 113 9.15 38.35 23.57
CA ALA A 113 8.24 39.15 22.75
C ALA A 113 7.70 38.34 21.56
N ILE A 114 6.42 38.51 21.23
CA ILE A 114 5.80 37.88 20.05
C ILE A 114 6.40 38.51 18.79
N LEU A 115 7.09 37.72 17.98
CA LEU A 115 7.49 38.10 16.64
C LEU A 115 6.24 38.24 15.78
N PRO A 116 6.08 39.35 15.03
CA PRO A 116 4.96 39.50 14.12
C PRO A 116 4.97 38.33 13.13
N GLU A 117 3.80 37.71 12.91
CA GLU A 117 3.64 36.70 11.87
C GLU A 117 4.20 37.27 10.57
N THR A 118 5.24 36.62 10.03
CA THR A 118 5.79 37.05 8.75
C THR A 118 4.68 36.90 7.71
N PRO A 119 4.24 37.98 7.03
CA PRO A 119 3.15 37.88 6.07
C PRO A 119 3.53 36.87 5.00
N GLY A 120 2.57 36.01 4.67
CA GLY A 120 2.76 34.81 3.87
C GLY A 120 3.53 35.07 2.58
N ARG A 121 4.41 34.10 2.26
CA ARG A 121 5.13 34.01 0.99
C ARG A 121 4.12 34.19 -0.16
N PRO A 122 4.25 35.22 -1.02
CA PRO A 122 3.36 35.36 -2.16
C PRO A 122 3.54 34.15 -3.07
N LEU A 123 2.42 33.49 -3.40
CA LEU A 123 2.34 32.51 -4.47
C LEU A 123 2.86 33.17 -5.74
N SER A 124 4.03 32.74 -6.22
CA SER A 124 4.56 33.23 -7.49
C SER A 124 3.66 32.70 -8.60
N ASP A 125 2.87 33.61 -9.19
CA ASP A 125 2.13 33.37 -10.41
C ASP A 125 3.14 33.11 -11.53
N ARG A 126 3.19 31.87 -12.02
CA ARG A 126 3.95 31.51 -13.23
C ARG A 126 2.96 31.40 -14.39
N ARG A 127 2.72 32.54 -15.04
CA ARG A 127 2.26 32.62 -16.43
C ARG A 127 3.21 33.52 -17.20
N ALA A 128 4.08 32.89 -17.98
CA ALA A 128 4.73 33.44 -19.18
C ALA A 128 5.19 32.24 -20.02
#